data_AF-A0A0C3NYX2-F1
#
_entry.id   AF-A0A0C3NYX2-F1
#
_cell.length_a   1.000
_cell.length_b   1.000
_cell.length_c   1.000
_cell.angle_alpha   90.00
_cell.angle_beta   90.00
_cell.angle_gamma   90.00
#
_symmetry.space_group_name_H-M   'P 1'
#
loop_
_entity.id
_entity.type
_entity.pdbx_description
1 polymer ?
#
loop_
_entity_poly.entity_id
_entity_poly.type
_entity_poly.pdbx_seq_one_letter_code
_entity_poly.pdbx_strand_id
1 'polypeptide(L)'
;WNINQEELQAILKGASCLAPPASKCPPHKPFQVETLELFHSLMNLKDPKDAAIFMYMTTVFYCVARLREFSALNQTFQPHKTHHQGRHPASTQP
;
A
#
# COMPACT_ATOMS: atom_id res chain seq x y z
N TRP A 1 -12.09 13.28 -1.98
CA TRP A 1 -11.22 13.09 -3.16
C TRP A 1 -11.91 12.09 -4.08
N ASN A 2 -12.42 12.53 -5.24
CA ASN A 2 -13.15 11.67 -6.18
C ASN A 2 -12.23 11.37 -7.38
N ILE A 3 -11.43 10.30 -7.30
CA ILE A 3 -10.56 9.91 -8.41
C ILE A 3 -11.37 9.13 -9.43
N ASN A 4 -11.33 9.57 -10.68
CA ASN A 4 -11.78 8.77 -11.80
C ASN A 4 -10.89 7.52 -11.92
N GLN A 5 -11.48 6.34 -11.71
CA GLN A 5 -10.76 5.06 -11.75
C GLN A 5 -10.15 4.78 -13.11
N GLU A 6 -10.81 5.18 -14.20
CA GLU A 6 -10.30 4.97 -15.55
C GLU A 6 -9.05 5.80 -15.83
N GLU A 7 -9.07 7.06 -15.39
CA GLU A 7 -7.93 7.97 -15.48
C GLU A 7 -6.75 7.48 -14.63
N LEU A 8 -7.01 7.02 -13.41
CA LEU A 8 -5.98 6.43 -12.56
C LEU A 8 -5.32 5.21 -13.19
N GLN A 9 -6.11 4.29 -13.75
CA GLN A 9 -5.59 3.11 -14.42
C GLN A 9 -4.79 3.47 -15.68
N ALA A 10 -5.25 4.46 -16.45
CA ALA A 10 -4.50 4.96 -17.60
C ALA A 10 -3.15 5.55 -17.20
N ILE A 11 -3.11 6.36 -16.14
CA ILE A 11 -1.88 6.96 -15.60
C ILE A 11 -0.93 5.87 -15.06
N LEU A 12 -1.43 4.92 -14.26
CA LEU A 12 -0.61 3.83 -13.72
C LEU A 12 -0.03 2.95 -14.83
N LYS A 13 -0.80 2.67 -15.88
CA LYS A 13 -0.33 1.91 -17.04
C LYS A 13 0.74 2.68 -17.80
N GLY A 14 0.54 3.98 -18.04
CA GLY A 14 1.53 4.85 -18.66
C GLY A 14 2.83 4.90 -17.85
N ALA A 15 2.72 5.10 -16.53
CA ALA A 15 3.86 5.09 -15.61
C ALA A 15 4.58 3.73 -15.61
N SER A 16 3.85 2.61 -15.66
CA SER A 16 4.45 1.27 -15.72
C SER A 16 5.18 1.01 -17.04
N CYS A 17 4.66 1.52 -18.17
CA CYS A 17 5.33 1.45 -19.47
C CYS A 17 6.58 2.33 -19.56
N LEU A 18 6.57 3.50 -18.89
CA LEU A 18 7.70 4.43 -18.85
C LEU A 18 8.75 4.04 -17.80
N ALA A 19 8.37 3.26 -16.79
CA ALA A 19 9.28 2.81 -15.75
C ALA A 19 10.36 1.91 -16.37
N PRO A 20 11.65 2.21 -16.17
CA PRO A 20 12.71 1.36 -16.66
C PRO A 20 12.63 -0.02 -16.01
N PRO A 21 13.02 -1.11 -16.71
CA PRO A 21 12.97 -2.46 -16.15
C PRO A 21 13.74 -2.59 -14.82
N ALA A 22 14.80 -1.81 -14.65
CA ALA A 22 15.59 -1.72 -13.41
C ALA A 22 14.83 -1.11 -12.22
N SER A 23 13.73 -0.39 -12.45
CA SER A 23 12.88 0.20 -11.40
C SER A 23 11.98 -0.84 -10.73
N LYS A 24 11.85 -2.05 -11.31
CA LYS A 24 11.05 -3.13 -10.70
C LYS A 24 11.89 -3.79 -9.62
N CYS A 25 11.70 -3.35 -8.38
CA CYS A 25 12.26 -4.07 -7.24
C CYS A 25 11.66 -5.49 -7.22
N PRO A 26 12.48 -6.54 -7.08
CA PRO A 26 11.96 -7.88 -6.89
C PRO A 26 11.06 -7.90 -5.65
N PRO A 27 10.02 -8.74 -5.64
CA PRO A 27 9.15 -8.86 -4.47
C PRO A 27 10.00 -9.20 -3.25
N HIS A 28 10.10 -8.24 -2.32
CA HIS A 28 10.79 -8.44 -1.05
C HIS A 28 9.97 -9.38 -0.18
N LYS A 29 10.64 -10.38 0.40
CA LYS A 29 10.03 -11.19 1.45
C LYS A 29 9.63 -10.26 2.61
N PRO A 30 8.42 -10.39 3.17
CA PRO A 30 8.03 -9.62 4.35
C PRO A 30 9.06 -9.82 5.47
N PHE A 31 9.39 -8.75 6.20
CA PHE A 31 10.12 -8.91 7.46
C PHE A 31 9.27 -9.77 8.40
N GLN A 32 9.84 -10.87 8.88
CA GLN A 32 9.18 -11.81 9.78
C GLN A 32 9.59 -11.54 11.23
N VAL A 33 8.75 -11.94 12.18
CA VAL A 33 9.06 -11.86 13.62
C VAL A 33 10.34 -12.64 13.96
N GLU A 34 10.59 -13.75 13.26
CA GLU A 34 11.82 -14.54 13.33
C GLU A 34 13.09 -13.70 13.08
N THR A 35 13.00 -12.69 12.22
CA THR A 35 14.12 -11.77 11.97
C THR A 35 14.37 -10.87 13.18
N LEU A 36 13.31 -10.44 13.86
CA LEU A 36 13.41 -9.65 15.08
C LEU A 36 13.98 -10.47 16.25
N GLU A 37 13.59 -11.74 16.36
CA GLU A 37 14.14 -12.70 17.33
C GLU A 37 15.64 -12.96 17.08
N LEU A 38 16.05 -13.08 15.81
CA LEU A 38 17.46 -13.19 15.46
C LEU A 38 18.24 -11.95 15.93
N PHE A 39 17.73 -10.74 15.65
CA PHE A 39 18.36 -9.51 16.12
C PHE A 39 18.43 -9.44 17.65
N HIS A 40 17.38 -9.85 18.34
CA HIS A 40 17.36 -9.93 19.81
C HIS A 40 18.44 -10.89 20.34
N SER A 41 18.67 -12.03 19.67
CA SER A 41 19.70 -13.00 20.06
C SER A 41 21.14 -12.51 19.83
N LEU A 42 21.33 -11.60 18.87
CA LEU A 42 22.63 -11.06 18.50
C LEU A 42 23.02 -9.80 19.29
N MET A 43 22.06 -9.13 19.92
CA MET A 43 22.28 -7.90 20.68
C MET A 43 22.38 -8.15 22.18
N ASN A 44 23.22 -7.36 22.86
CA ASN A 44 23.29 -7.39 24.30
C ASN A 44 22.34 -6.35 24.92
N LEU A 45 21.13 -6.74 25.30
CA LEU A 45 20.16 -5.81 25.90
C LEU A 45 20.55 -5.26 27.28
N LYS A 46 21.65 -5.73 27.89
CA LYS A 46 22.22 -5.09 29.07
C LYS A 46 23.05 -3.86 28.74
N ASP A 47 23.51 -3.73 27.49
CA ASP A 47 24.11 -2.52 26.99
C ASP A 47 23.02 -1.54 26.54
N PRO A 48 22.96 -0.31 27.11
CA PRO A 48 21.89 0.63 26.82
C PRO A 48 21.82 1.06 25.36
N LYS A 49 22.94 1.01 24.62
CA LYS A 49 22.95 1.34 23.20
C LYS A 49 22.29 0.24 22.37
N ASP A 50 22.68 -1.01 22.57
CA ASP A 50 22.04 -2.16 21.91
C ASP A 50 20.54 -2.25 22.26
N ALA A 51 20.17 -1.99 23.51
CA ALA A 51 18.78 -1.95 23.93
C ALA A 51 17.96 -0.85 23.23
N ALA A 52 18.52 0.36 23.06
CA ALA A 52 17.87 1.45 22.33
C ALA A 52 17.69 1.12 20.84
N ILE A 53 18.70 0.50 20.22
CA ILE A 53 18.63 0.06 18.81
C ILE A 53 17.51 -0.97 18.63
N PHE A 54 17.46 -1.97 19.51
CA PHE A 54 16.44 -3.01 19.44
C PHE A 54 15.02 -2.47 19.66
N MET A 55 14.84 -1.56 20.61
CA MET A 55 13.55 -0.89 20.85
C MET A 55 13.08 -0.11 19.61
N TYR A 56 13.99 0.61 18.95
CA TYR A 56 13.65 1.38 17.75
C TYR A 56 13.27 0.47 16.58
N MET A 57 14.02 -0.62 16.35
CA MET A 57 13.66 -1.62 15.33
C MET A 57 12.28 -2.22 15.57
N THR A 58 12.01 -2.61 16.82
CA THR A 58 10.72 -3.19 17.22
C THR A 58 9.57 -2.19 17.01
N THR A 59 9.78 -0.92 17.37
CA THR A 59 8.79 0.14 17.19
C THR A 59 8.49 0.35 15.71
N VAL A 60 9.51 0.51 14.87
CA VAL A 60 9.33 0.68 13.42
C VAL A 60 8.62 -0.53 12.81
N PHE A 61 9.03 -1.75 13.20
CA PHE A 61 8.41 -2.97 12.70
C PHE A 61 6.90 -3.02 12.97
N TYR A 62 6.48 -2.82 14.21
CA TYR A 62 5.06 -2.86 14.57
C TYR A 62 4.27 -1.65 14.07
N CYS A 63 4.86 -0.45 14.03
CA CYS A 63 4.21 0.74 13.49
C CYS A 63 3.98 0.62 11.98
N VAL A 64 4.97 0.14 11.22
CA VAL A 64 4.85 -0.04 9.76
C VAL A 64 3.91 -1.20 9.42
N ALA A 65 3.94 -2.30 10.20
CA ALA A 65 2.98 -3.38 10.04
C ALA A 65 1.54 -2.89 10.23
N ARG A 66 1.27 -2.09 11.27
CA ARG A 66 -0.05 -1.47 11.50
C ARG A 66 -0.41 -0.43 10.45
N LEU A 67 0.55 0.32 9.91
CA LEU A 67 0.29 1.23 8.78
C LEU A 67 -0.15 0.46 7.54
N ARG A 68 0.46 -0.69 7.26
CA ARG A 68 0.11 -1.55 6.12
C ARG A 68 -1.28 -2.16 6.28
N GLU A 69 -1.62 -2.61 7.49
CA GLU A 69 -2.96 -3.11 7.82
C GLU A 69 -4.01 -2.00 7.74
N PHE A 70 -3.70 -0.80 8.25
CA PHE A 70 -4.58 0.37 8.17
C PHE A 70 -4.84 0.77 6.70
N SER A 71 -3.82 0.70 5.84
CA SER A 71 -3.97 1.00 4.42
C SER A 71 -4.84 -0.03 3.68
N ALA A 72 -4.86 -1.29 4.14
CA ALA A 72 -5.69 -2.36 3.57
C ALA A 72 -7.15 -2.32 4.07
N LEU A 73 -7.38 -1.89 5.32
CA LEU A 73 -8.72 -1.78 5.90
C LEU A 73 -9.57 -0.68 5.24
N ASN A 74 -8.93 0.30 4.61
CA ASN A 74 -9.61 1.40 3.90
C ASN A 74 -10.18 0.97 2.54
N GLN A 75 -9.93 -0.26 2.09
CA GLN A 75 -10.43 -0.79 0.83
C GLN A 75 -11.83 -1.41 0.92
N THR A 76 -12.69 -0.86 1.79
CA THR A 76 -14.14 -1.10 1.76
C THR A 76 -14.88 0.24 1.63
N PHE A 77 -14.51 1.05 0.64
CA PHE A 77 -15.41 2.13 0.21
C PHE A 77 -16.35 1.56 -0.84
N GLN A 78 -17.58 1.21 -0.44
CA GLN A 78 -18.66 0.79 -1.33
C GLN A 78 -19.47 2.03 -1.74
N PRO A 79 -19.27 2.61 -2.94
CA PRO A 79 -20.21 3.59 -3.44
C PRO A 79 -21.50 2.87 -3.84
N HIS A 80 -22.57 3.14 -3.11
CA HIS A 80 -23.92 2.74 -3.50
C HIS A 80 -24.20 3.26 -4.93
N LYS A 81 -24.35 2.35 -5.88
CA LYS A 81 -24.64 2.66 -7.28
C LYS A 81 -26.09 3.14 -7.39
N THR A 82 -26.31 4.46 -7.44
CA THR A 82 -27.59 5.01 -7.93
C THR A 82 -27.63 4.84 -9.45
N HIS A 83 -28.33 3.80 -9.86
CA HIS A 83 -28.60 3.46 -11.25
C HIS A 83 -29.61 4.46 -11.86
N HIS A 84 -29.14 5.64 -12.32
CA HIS A 84 -29.93 6.49 -13.23
C HIS A 84 -29.65 6.11 -14.68
N GLN A 85 -30.26 5.00 -15.09
CA GLN A 85 -30.44 4.60 -16.48
C GLN A 85 -31.68 5.30 -17.04
N GLY A 86 -31.54 6.03 -18.14
CA GLY A 86 -32.67 6.58 -18.91
C GLY A 86 -32.21 7.65 -19.90
N ARG A 87 -31.45 7.27 -20.93
CA ARG A 87 -31.94 7.09 -22.32
C ARG A 87 -32.25 8.43 -23.02
N HIS A 88 -31.27 8.93 -23.78
CA HIS A 88 -31.53 9.71 -24.99
C HIS A 88 -32.16 8.80 -26.06
N PRO A 89 -33.01 9.35 -26.92
CA PRO A 89 -32.72 9.24 -28.35
C PRO A 89 -32.80 10.60 -29.06
N ALA A 90 -31.86 10.79 -29.97
CA ALA A 90 -31.94 11.77 -31.04
C ALA A 90 -32.92 11.30 -32.13
N SER A 91 -33.71 12.21 -32.71
CA SER A 91 -34.09 12.25 -34.13
C SER A 91 -35.16 13.33 -34.41
N THR A 92 -34.74 14.40 -35.08
CA THR A 92 -35.27 14.96 -36.34
C THR A 92 -36.78 14.87 -36.68
N GLN A 93 -37.44 16.05 -36.63
CA GLN A 93 -38.35 16.71 -37.60
C GLN A 93 -39.60 16.00 -38.18
N PRO A 94 -40.61 16.72 -38.75
CA PRO A 94 -40.58 17.97 -39.57
C PRO A 94 -40.94 19.26 -38.84
#